data_AF-A0A3D2P5N6-F1
#
_entry.id   AF-A0A3D2P5N6-F1
#
_cell.length_a   1.000
_cell.length_b   1.000
_cell.length_c   1.000
_cell.angle_alpha   90.00
_cell.angle_beta   90.00
_cell.angle_gamma   90.00
#
_symmetry.space_group_name_H-M   'P 1'
#
loop_
_entity.id
_entity.type
_entity.pdbx_description
1 polymer ?
#
loop_
_entity_poly.entity_id
_entity_poly.type
_entity_poly.pdbx_seq_one_letter_code
_entity_poly.pdbx_strand_id
1 'polypeptide(L)' 'THLHLGAEVGWKMMRIRGGFNQGYPTFGFGIYTPILLDIEYTYYSTELGKFAGQIPETNHMLALALRF' A
#
# COMPACT_ATOMS: atom_id res chain seq x y z
N THR A 1 -8.76 13.23 15.15
CA THR A 1 -9.51 12.27 14.31
C THR A 1 -8.70 12.03 13.05
N HIS A 2 -8.12 10.85 12.88
CA HIS A 2 -7.26 10.54 11.73
C HIS A 2 -8.15 10.16 10.55
N LEU A 3 -7.99 10.85 9.41
CA LEU A 3 -8.74 10.57 8.19
C LEU A 3 -7.96 9.57 7.34
N HIS A 4 -8.60 8.44 7.04
CA HIS A 4 -8.06 7.37 6.22
C HIS A 4 -9.01 7.21 5.03
N LEU A 5 -8.53 7.48 3.82
CA LEU A 5 -9.30 7.31 2.59
C LEU A 5 -8.51 6.37 1.68
N GLY A 6 -9.15 5.38 1.09
CA GLY A 6 -8.49 4.40 0.25
C GLY A 6 -9.40 3.91 -0.86
N ALA A 7 -8.81 3.64 -2.02
CA ALA A 7 -9.43 3.01 -3.16
C ALA A 7 -8.59 1.80 -3.59
N GLU A 8 -9.26 0.70 -3.89
CA GLU A 8 -8.66 -0.49 -4.47
C GLU A 8 -9.33 -0.77 -5.82
N VAL A 9 -8.53 -1.05 -6.84
CA VAL A 9 -8.98 -1.49 -8.16
C VAL A 9 -8.30 -2.83 -8.47
N GLY A 10 -9.10 -3.89 -8.57
CA GLY A 10 -8.62 -5.24 -8.85
C GLY A 10 -9.11 -5.76 -10.19
N TRP A 11 -8.20 -6.33 -10.98
CA TRP A 11 -8.45 -7.21 -12.10
C TRP A 11 -8.00 -8.64 -11.78
N LYS A 12 -8.42 -9.61 -12.60
CA LYS A 12 -8.21 -11.06 -12.39
C LYS A 12 -6.76 -11.48 -12.08
N MET A 13 -5.77 -10.69 -12.50
CA MET A 13 -4.34 -10.98 -12.32
C MET A 13 -3.58 -9.86 -11.58
N MET A 14 -4.18 -8.69 -11.37
CA MET A 14 -3.49 -7.51 -10.83
C MET A 14 -4.40 -6.71 -9.93
N ARG A 15 -3.87 -6.17 -8.85
CA ARG A 15 -4.58 -5.33 -7.89
C ARG A 15 -3.79 -4.06 -7.66
N ILE A 16 -4.42 -2.91 -7.80
CA ILE A 16 -3.81 -1.62 -7.54
C ILE A 16 -4.56 -1.00 -6.37
N ARG A 17 -3.84 -0.55 -5.36
CA ARG A 17 -4.36 0.13 -4.18
C ARG A 17 -3.79 1.54 -4.15
N GLY A 18 -4.62 2.52 -3.86
CA GLY A 18 -4.21 3.90 -3.67
C GLY A 18 -4.96 4.46 -2.48
N GLY A 19 -4.29 5.15 -1.57
CA GLY A 19 -4.94 5.72 -0.40
C GLY A 19 -4.24 6.97 0.08
N PHE A 20 -4.91 7.65 1.01
CA PHE A 20 -4.40 8.77 1.77
C PHE A 20 -4.57 8.44 3.24
N ASN A 21 -3.44 8.39 3.94
CA ASN A 21 -3.40 8.19 5.37
C ASN A 21 -2.90 9.49 6.01
N GLN A 22 -3.78 10.22 6.70
CA GLN A 22 -3.42 11.45 7.43
C GLN A 22 -2.69 12.49 6.55
N GLY A 23 -3.13 12.67 5.31
CA GLY A 23 -2.50 13.61 4.37
C GLY A 23 -1.36 13.03 3.54
N TYR A 24 -0.96 11.78 3.79
CA TYR A 24 0.10 11.12 3.02
C TYR A 24 -0.44 10.13 1.99
N PRO A 25 0.03 10.22 0.73
CA PRO A 25 -0.33 9.25 -0.27
C PRO A 25 0.28 7.88 0.05
N THR A 26 -0.50 6.84 -0.20
CA THR A 26 -0.16 5.43 -0.14
C THR A 26 -0.48 4.83 -1.49
N PHE A 27 0.43 4.01 -2.01
CA PHE A 27 0.29 3.31 -3.27
C PHE A 27 0.64 1.83 -3.07
N GLY A 28 -0.15 0.95 -3.66
CA GLY A 28 0.06 -0.49 -3.58
C GLY A 28 -0.22 -1.12 -4.92
N PHE A 29 0.52 -2.17 -5.22
CA PHE A 29 0.44 -2.94 -6.44
C PHE A 29 0.61 -4.41 -6.10
N GLY A 30 -0.32 -5.25 -6.53
CA GLY A 30 -0.31 -6.69 -6.33
C GLY A 30 -0.45 -7.40 -7.67
N ILE A 31 0.29 -8.49 -7.86
CA ILE A 31 0.14 -9.39 -8.99
C ILE A 31 -0.20 -10.77 -8.45
N TYR A 32 -1.34 -11.28 -8.90
CA TYR A 32 -1.76 -12.64 -8.69
C TYR A 32 -1.33 -13.47 -9.88
N THR A 33 -0.38 -14.40 -9.70
CA THR A 33 -0.06 -15.36 -10.76
C THR A 33 -0.94 -16.62 -10.61
N PRO A 34 -1.32 -17.27 -11.73
CA PRO A 34 -2.09 -18.52 -11.68
C PRO A 34 -1.31 -19.71 -11.09
N ILE A 35 -0.01 -19.54 -10.81
CA ILE A 35 0.93 -20.54 -10.29
C ILE A 35 1.00 -20.52 -8.74
N LEU A 36 -0.05 -20.04 -8.06
CA LEU A 36 -0.16 -20.00 -6.58
C LEU A 36 0.69 -18.93 -5.87
N LEU A 37 1.40 -18.06 -6.62
CA LEU A 37 2.21 -16.98 -6.07
C LEU A 37 1.48 -15.64 -6.17
N ASP A 38 1.26 -15.01 -5.03
CA ASP A 38 0.79 -13.64 -4.89
C ASP A 38 1.95 -12.75 -4.45
N ILE A 39 2.19 -11.69 -5.22
CA ILE A 39 3.26 -10.73 -4.96
C ILE A 39 2.60 -9.38 -4.73
N GLU A 40 2.77 -8.83 -3.54
CA GLU A 40 2.23 -7.53 -3.17
C GLU A 40 3.36 -6.56 -2.83
N TYR A 41 3.40 -5.43 -3.52
CA TYR A 41 4.30 -4.33 -3.27
C TYR A 41 3.51 -3.12 -2.79
N THR A 42 3.84 -2.59 -1.63
CA THR A 42 3.19 -1.42 -1.05
C THR A 42 4.23 -0.36 -0.75
N TYR A 43 3.99 0.83 -1.27
CA TYR A 43 4.73 2.04 -1.03
C TYR A 43 3.83 2.99 -0.24
N TYR A 44 4.23 3.35 0.98
CA TYR A 44 3.48 4.33 1.74
C TYR A 44 4.43 5.32 2.40
N SER A 45 4.00 6.57 2.40
CA SER A 45 4.63 7.60 3.21
C SER A 45 3.74 7.87 4.42
N THR A 46 4.35 8.16 5.56
CA THR A 46 3.62 8.52 6.78
C THR A 46 4.43 9.52 7.59
N GLU A 47 3.74 10.27 8.44
CA GLU A 47 4.37 11.13 9.43
C GLU A 47 4.51 10.40 10.76
N LEU A 48 5.75 10.18 11.21
CA LEU A 48 6.00 9.77 12.60
C LEU A 48 5.95 10.95 13.58
N GLY A 49 5.95 12.18 13.07
CA GLY A 49 5.95 13.40 13.88
C GLY A 49 4.58 13.79 14.42
N LYS A 50 4.55 14.69 15.42
CA LYS A 50 3.31 15.27 15.94
C LYS A 50 2.68 16.29 14.98
N PHE A 51 3.46 16.81 14.03
CA PHE A 51 3.07 17.85 13.11
C PHE A 51 3.38 17.46 11.66
N ALA A 52 2.62 18.07 10.75
CA ALA A 52 2.82 17.84 9.35
C ALA A 52 4.20 18.34 8.87
N GLY A 53 4.99 17.51 8.21
CA GLY A 53 6.32 17.78 7.66
C GLY A 53 7.49 17.53 8.61
N GLN A 54 7.23 17.06 9.84
CA GLN A 54 8.29 16.97 10.85
C GLN A 54 9.26 15.80 10.62
N ILE A 55 8.74 14.60 10.38
CA ILE A 55 9.55 13.41 10.06
C ILE A 55 8.76 12.58 9.02
N PRO A 56 8.94 12.87 7.72
CA PRO A 56 8.36 12.04 6.68
C PRO A 56 9.11 10.71 6.63
N GLU A 57 8.42 9.61 6.90
CA GLU A 57 8.94 8.26 6.74
C GLU A 57 8.33 7.63 5.51
N THR A 58 9.19 7.17 4.61
CA THR A 58 8.78 6.47 3.40
C THR A 58 9.17 5.02 3.53
N ASN A 59 8.17 4.15 3.45
CA ASN A 59 8.33 2.73 3.61
C ASN A 59 7.98 1.99 2.33
N HIS A 60 8.80 0.99 2.04
CA HIS A 60 8.58 0.03 0.98
C HIS A 60 8.36 -1.34 1.62
N MET A 61 7.21 -1.93 1.37
CA MET A 61 6.84 -3.24 1.88
C MET A 61 6.61 -4.18 0.71
N LEU A 62 7.32 -5.31 0.71
CA LEU A 62 7.15 -6.37 -0.26
C LEU A 62 6.67 -7.61 0.48
N ALA A 63 5.50 -8.10 0.11
CA ALA A 63 4.90 -9.31 0.65
C ALA A 63 4.80 -10.36 -0.47
N LEU A 64 5.15 -11.59 -0.10
CA LEU A 64 5.07 -12.76 -0.96
C LEU A 64 4.18 -13.76 -0.24
N ALA A 65 3.08 -14.16 -0.86
CA ALA A 65 2.18 -15.16 -0.33
C ALA A 65 2.09 -16.35 -1.28
N LEU A 66 2.31 -17.55 -0.75
CA LEU A 66 2.05 -18.80 -1.45
C LEU A 66 0.70 -19.34 -1.01
N ARG A 67 -0.22 -19.54 -1.95
CA ARG A 67 -1.56 -20.10 -1.70
C ARG A 67 -1.62 -21.53 -2.22
N PHE A 68 -1.51 -22.52 -1.33
CA PHE A 68 -1.67 -23.94 -1.64
C PHE A 68 -3.14 -24.38 -1.62
#